data_AF-A0A8S0RAQ3-F1
#
_entry.id   AF-A0A8S0RAQ3-F1
#
_cell.length_a   1.000
_cell.length_b   1.000
_cell.length_c   1.000
_cell.angle_alpha   90.00
_cell.angle_beta   90.00
_cell.angle_gamma   90.00
#
_symmetry.space_group_name_H-M   'P 1'
#
loop_
_entity.id
_entity.type
_entity.pdbx_description
1 polymer ?
#
loop_
_entity_poly.entity_id
_entity_poly.type
_entity_poly.pdbx_seq_one_letter_code
_entity_poly.pdbx_strand_id
1 'polypeptide(L)'
;MRGCPSRSTGIWPKFPNNQKEHSTMLPVNRPILSFKNPFFFLYSQQSFFYFFNKSSNFHMDTKPLSIKPSSLQIQAHRVTSEEASISLQEWQGWGSTSPVPAMVNGVIEDLKLLEKDIDAHMTFDGNHGKLTGDFKVQEDKKHRKKYESLGDSEKKLQFFSARQIACRLLGSRGYLCQKCWLPMEDCMCSRVALYPLRYPIRFWLYMHPKDFLRQNNTGKLLWKVFGVEAATLCLFGIAEHEEIMWNTFNLAGRNKIWCLYPSKNAVTESIEDIIGQTSSSDLPRHAKLANGDTMHFILIDGTWSNSSAMFKRLQDRAICIWEQELRCVSLNTGVSLMHKLRPQPSWDRTCTAAAAMGLLYELHQLPEFSSFGFDKQAEALGDALEVLLEALTNRRLRMGRSITRKERHYSSLC
;
A
#
# COMPACT_ATOMS: atom_id res chain seq x y z
N MET A 1 -34.12 4.56 10.63
CA MET A 1 -33.66 3.15 10.62
C MET A 1 -34.39 2.40 9.51
N ARG A 2 -33.77 2.21 8.34
CA ARG A 2 -34.22 1.25 7.32
C ARG A 2 -32.97 0.59 6.76
N GLY A 3 -32.86 -0.73 6.92
CA GLY A 3 -31.74 -1.52 6.41
C GLY A 3 -31.82 -1.64 4.89
N CYS A 4 -30.67 -1.49 4.24
CA CYS A 4 -30.50 -1.73 2.81
C CYS A 4 -30.33 -3.24 2.55
N PRO A 5 -31.02 -3.85 1.58
CA PRO A 5 -30.86 -5.26 1.26
C PRO A 5 -29.64 -5.49 0.35
N SER A 6 -28.77 -6.42 0.75
CA SER A 6 -27.60 -6.86 -0.01
C SER A 6 -28.00 -7.74 -1.20
N ARG A 7 -27.77 -7.28 -2.44
CA ARG A 7 -27.70 -8.14 -3.63
C ARG A 7 -26.23 -8.49 -3.90
N SER A 8 -25.82 -9.68 -3.49
CA SER A 8 -24.51 -10.25 -3.78
C SER A 8 -24.58 -11.13 -5.02
N THR A 9 -24.05 -10.67 -6.16
CA THR A 9 -23.59 -11.54 -7.24
C THR A 9 -22.09 -11.74 -7.08
N GLY A 10 -21.70 -12.99 -6.82
CA GLY A 10 -20.34 -13.34 -6.42
C GLY A 10 -19.34 -13.32 -7.57
N ILE A 11 -18.18 -12.72 -7.31
CA ILE A 11 -16.92 -13.01 -8.01
C ILE A 11 -15.81 -12.95 -6.96
N TRP A 12 -15.29 -14.11 -6.55
CA TRP A 12 -14.13 -14.25 -5.66
C TRP A 12 -12.95 -14.88 -6.40
N PRO A 13 -11.70 -14.60 -5.99
CA PRO A 13 -10.51 -15.15 -6.62
C PRO A 13 -10.33 -16.63 -6.28
N LYS A 14 -10.20 -17.47 -7.31
CA LYS A 14 -9.81 -18.88 -7.18
C LYS A 14 -8.39 -18.98 -6.60
N PHE A 15 -8.21 -19.78 -5.55
CA PHE A 15 -6.90 -20.29 -5.15
C PHE A 15 -6.52 -21.47 -6.08
N PRO A 16 -5.22 -21.67 -6.40
CA PRO A 16 -4.81 -22.65 -7.39
C PRO A 16 -4.95 -24.07 -6.85
N ASN A 17 -5.79 -24.87 -7.50
CA ASN A 17 -5.79 -26.32 -7.40
C ASN A 17 -4.77 -26.86 -8.42
N ASN A 18 -3.80 -27.63 -7.94
CA ASN A 18 -2.88 -28.40 -8.78
C ASN A 18 -3.65 -29.58 -9.38
N GLN A 19 -4.00 -29.52 -10.65
CA GLN A 19 -4.29 -30.71 -11.46
C GLN A 19 -4.02 -30.38 -12.94
N LYS A 20 -3.08 -31.13 -13.52
CA LYS A 20 -2.76 -31.12 -14.95
C LYS A 20 -3.87 -31.84 -15.70
N GLU A 21 -4.50 -31.19 -16.66
CA GLU A 21 -5.19 -31.88 -17.74
C GLU A 21 -4.85 -31.19 -19.07
N HIS A 22 -4.35 -32.00 -19.99
CA HIS A 22 -4.09 -31.65 -21.38
C HIS A 22 -5.42 -31.59 -22.14
N SER A 23 -5.65 -30.53 -22.91
CA SER A 23 -6.51 -30.64 -24.09
C SER A 23 -6.13 -29.62 -25.16
N THR A 24 -5.79 -30.16 -26.32
CA THR A 24 -5.49 -29.52 -27.60
C THR A 24 -6.74 -28.98 -28.28
N MET A 25 -6.76 -27.73 -28.78
CA MET A 25 -7.53 -27.33 -29.97
C MET A 25 -6.95 -26.05 -30.63
N LEU A 26 -7.15 -26.00 -31.95
CA LEU A 26 -6.51 -25.22 -33.02
C LEU A 26 -6.91 -23.72 -33.10
N PRO A 27 -6.17 -22.87 -33.86
CA PRO A 27 -6.34 -21.42 -33.87
C PRO A 27 -7.38 -20.94 -34.90
N VAL A 28 -8.12 -19.89 -34.56
CA VAL A 28 -9.02 -19.16 -35.47
C VAL A 28 -8.48 -17.75 -35.70
N ASN A 29 -8.15 -17.47 -36.97
CA ASN A 29 -7.74 -16.17 -37.52
C ASN A 29 -8.85 -15.11 -37.42
N ARG A 30 -8.47 -13.84 -37.20
CA ARG A 30 -9.14 -12.62 -37.72
C ARG A 30 -8.29 -11.35 -37.47
N PRO A 31 -8.53 -10.23 -38.18
CA PRO A 31 -7.52 -9.63 -39.05
C PRO A 31 -7.00 -8.27 -38.59
N ILE A 32 -5.90 -7.88 -39.24
CA ILE A 32 -5.21 -6.59 -39.19
C ILE A 32 -6.11 -5.50 -39.78
N LEU A 33 -6.37 -4.43 -39.02
CA LEU A 33 -6.84 -3.16 -39.56
C LEU A 33 -5.98 -2.01 -39.01
N SER A 34 -5.21 -1.46 -39.94
CA SER A 34 -4.47 -0.21 -39.89
C SER A 34 -5.42 0.97 -39.72
N PHE A 35 -5.12 1.91 -38.83
CA PHE A 35 -5.49 3.31 -39.00
C PHE A 35 -4.42 4.27 -38.49
N LYS A 36 -4.30 5.34 -39.27
CA LYS A 36 -3.26 6.36 -39.37
C LYS A 36 -3.25 7.33 -38.18
N ASN A 37 -2.06 7.91 -37.94
CA ASN A 37 -1.74 9.05 -37.06
C ASN A 37 -2.81 10.16 -37.05
N PRO A 38 -2.87 10.92 -35.94
CA PRO A 38 -2.58 12.35 -36.07
C PRO A 38 -1.65 12.92 -34.99
N PHE A 39 -0.70 13.73 -35.46
CA PHE A 39 -0.12 14.95 -34.85
C PHE A 39 0.21 14.96 -33.35
N PHE A 40 1.50 14.74 -33.05
CA PHE A 40 2.14 15.14 -31.81
C PHE A 40 2.35 16.65 -31.76
N PHE A 41 1.75 17.32 -30.77
CA PHE A 41 2.26 18.59 -30.26
C PHE A 41 3.41 18.27 -29.29
N LEU A 42 4.64 18.48 -29.76
CA LEU A 42 5.86 18.46 -28.96
C LEU A 42 6.00 19.82 -28.28
N TYR A 43 5.74 19.91 -26.97
CA TYR A 43 6.31 20.97 -26.15
C TYR A 43 6.61 20.48 -24.72
N SER A 44 7.86 20.72 -24.29
CA SER A 44 8.40 20.69 -22.93
C SER A 44 8.54 19.34 -22.19
N GLN A 45 9.46 18.48 -22.65
CA GLN A 45 10.08 17.40 -21.84
C GLN A 45 11.51 17.75 -21.33
N GLN A 46 11.98 18.99 -21.50
CA GLN A 46 13.39 19.31 -21.31
C GLN A 46 13.87 19.45 -19.86
N SER A 47 12.98 19.67 -18.90
CA SER A 47 13.41 19.89 -17.50
C SER A 47 13.59 18.61 -16.67
N PHE A 48 13.07 17.46 -17.12
CA PHE A 48 13.09 16.22 -16.32
C PHE A 48 14.35 15.37 -16.51
N PHE A 49 15.11 15.57 -17.59
CA PHE A 49 16.23 14.68 -17.97
C PHE A 49 17.62 15.16 -17.55
N TYR A 50 17.82 16.43 -17.21
CA TYR A 50 19.16 16.98 -17.01
C TYR A 50 19.76 16.77 -15.61
N PHE A 51 18.97 16.36 -14.61
CA PHE A 51 19.47 16.21 -13.23
C PHE A 51 19.95 14.80 -12.84
N PHE A 52 19.76 13.78 -13.68
CA PHE A 52 20.03 12.37 -13.31
C PHE A 52 21.37 11.78 -13.77
N ASN A 53 22.34 12.59 -14.19
CA ASN A 53 23.65 12.09 -14.59
C ASN A 53 24.81 12.85 -13.95
N LYS A 54 25.08 12.55 -12.66
CA LYS A 54 26.37 12.86 -12.05
C LYS A 54 26.80 11.74 -11.11
N SER A 55 27.29 10.65 -11.70
CA SER A 55 28.07 9.63 -10.99
C SER A 55 29.47 10.18 -10.75
N SER A 56 29.79 10.54 -9.51
CA SER A 56 31.18 10.82 -9.11
C SER A 56 31.92 9.49 -8.92
N ASN A 57 32.86 9.21 -9.83
CA ASN A 57 33.84 8.14 -9.70
C ASN A 57 34.74 8.42 -8.48
N PHE A 58 34.70 7.55 -7.48
CA PHE A 58 35.78 7.38 -6.52
C PHE A 58 36.35 5.98 -6.66
N HIS A 59 37.56 5.92 -7.22
CA HIS A 59 38.42 4.75 -7.30
C HIS A 59 39.17 4.64 -5.97
N MET A 60 39.02 3.53 -5.26
CA MET A 60 39.92 3.15 -4.15
C MET A 60 40.23 1.66 -4.29
N ASP A 61 41.48 1.40 -4.65
CA ASP A 61 42.09 0.08 -4.68
C ASP A 61 42.24 -0.46 -3.25
N THR A 62 41.72 -1.65 -2.98
CA THR A 62 42.29 -2.53 -1.96
C THR A 62 41.87 -3.98 -2.19
N LYS A 63 42.88 -4.88 -2.22
CA LYS A 63 42.76 -6.32 -2.49
C LYS A 63 41.92 -7.05 -1.41
N PRO A 64 41.25 -8.16 -1.74
CA PRO A 64 40.31 -8.83 -0.84
C PRO A 64 41.02 -9.78 0.14
N LEU A 65 40.71 -9.65 1.43
CA LEU A 65 40.94 -10.69 2.44
C LEU A 65 39.80 -11.70 2.37
N SER A 66 40.16 -12.94 2.03
CA SER A 66 39.27 -14.10 1.95
C SER A 66 38.76 -14.47 3.34
N ILE A 67 37.50 -14.13 3.62
CA ILE A 67 36.75 -14.65 4.77
C ILE A 67 35.66 -15.54 4.22
N LYS A 68 35.73 -16.84 4.55
CA LYS A 68 34.72 -17.84 4.17
C LYS A 68 33.35 -17.40 4.71
N PRO A 69 32.27 -17.43 3.91
CA PRO A 69 30.95 -17.07 4.39
C PRO A 69 30.44 -18.19 5.31
N SER A 70 30.31 -17.90 6.60
CA SER A 70 29.53 -18.73 7.51
C SER A 70 28.07 -18.70 7.07
N SER A 71 27.49 -19.87 6.84
CA SER A 71 26.08 -20.05 6.52
C SER A 71 25.20 -19.45 7.63
N LEU A 72 24.69 -18.24 7.42
CA LEU A 72 23.65 -17.66 8.25
C LEU A 72 22.34 -18.40 7.97
N GLN A 73 22.08 -19.44 8.76
CA GLN A 73 20.73 -19.97 8.93
C GLN A 73 19.86 -18.82 9.47
N ILE A 74 18.81 -18.48 8.74
CA ILE A 74 17.75 -17.59 9.20
C ILE A 74 17.14 -18.29 10.42
N GLN A 75 17.57 -17.92 11.62
CA GLN A 75 17.02 -18.48 12.85
C GLN A 75 15.57 -18.01 12.97
N ALA A 76 14.64 -18.96 13.07
CA ALA A 76 13.27 -18.67 13.43
C ALA A 76 13.26 -17.90 14.76
N HIS A 77 12.81 -16.65 14.75
CA HIS A 77 12.68 -15.88 15.98
C HIS A 77 11.57 -16.50 16.84
N ARG A 78 11.95 -16.97 18.03
CA ARG A 78 11.00 -17.44 19.06
C ARG A 78 10.32 -16.23 19.68
N VAL A 79 8.99 -16.18 19.61
CA VAL A 79 8.18 -15.19 20.33
C VAL A 79 8.06 -15.66 21.78
N THR A 80 8.64 -14.95 22.74
CA THR A 80 8.48 -15.25 24.18
C THR A 80 7.03 -15.01 24.63
N SER A 81 6.58 -15.78 25.63
CA SER A 81 5.16 -15.93 25.99
C SER A 81 4.53 -14.77 26.76
N GLU A 82 5.29 -13.74 27.16
CA GLU A 82 4.87 -12.82 28.23
C GLU A 82 3.97 -11.65 27.82
N GLU A 83 3.81 -11.30 26.55
CA GLU A 83 2.86 -10.24 26.14
C GLU A 83 1.75 -10.79 25.25
N ALA A 84 0.71 -11.30 25.90
CA ALA A 84 -0.50 -11.85 25.28
C ALA A 84 -1.37 -10.80 24.55
N SER A 85 -1.02 -9.52 24.65
CA SER A 85 -1.74 -8.39 24.06
C SER A 85 -0.82 -7.51 23.23
N ILE A 86 -1.39 -6.82 22.24
CA ILE A 86 -0.74 -5.69 21.57
C ILE A 86 -1.08 -4.45 22.38
N SER A 87 -0.06 -3.79 22.95
CA SER A 87 -0.31 -2.52 23.66
C SER A 87 -0.70 -1.43 22.66
N LEU A 88 -1.44 -0.41 23.13
CA LEU A 88 -1.79 0.74 22.28
C LEU A 88 -0.53 1.41 21.72
N GLN A 89 0.52 1.54 22.54
CA GLN A 89 1.80 2.12 22.13
C GLN A 89 2.47 1.28 21.03
N GLU A 90 2.45 -0.05 21.15
CA GLU A 90 2.97 -0.93 20.10
C GLU A 90 2.19 -0.75 18.80
N TRP A 91 0.86 -0.79 18.87
CA TRP A 91 -0.02 -0.61 17.72
C TRP A 91 0.19 0.71 16.99
N GLN A 92 0.21 1.81 17.74
CA GLN A 92 0.44 3.15 17.19
C GLN A 92 1.87 3.29 16.63
N GLY A 93 2.84 2.60 17.23
CA GLY A 93 4.21 2.52 16.73
C GLY A 93 4.30 2.01 15.28
N TRP A 94 3.38 1.14 14.86
CA TRP A 94 3.32 0.61 13.49
C TRP A 94 2.74 1.60 12.46
N GLY A 95 2.34 2.80 12.86
CA GLY A 95 1.84 3.87 11.97
C GLY A 95 0.33 4.09 12.03
N SER A 96 -0.37 3.48 12.98
CA SER A 96 -1.79 3.75 13.22
C SER A 96 -1.99 4.88 14.23
N THR A 97 -3.11 5.61 14.13
CA THR A 97 -3.60 6.54 15.16
C THR A 97 -4.85 6.02 15.87
N SER A 98 -5.38 4.88 15.43
CA SER A 98 -6.58 4.24 16.00
C SER A 98 -6.28 3.49 17.31
N PRO A 99 -7.32 3.14 18.10
CA PRO A 99 -7.21 2.07 19.09
C PRO A 99 -6.91 0.73 18.41
N VAL A 100 -6.43 -0.24 19.18
CA VAL A 100 -6.20 -1.60 18.66
C VAL A 100 -7.54 -2.24 18.26
N PRO A 101 -7.73 -2.70 17.02
CA PRO A 101 -9.00 -3.28 16.59
C PRO A 101 -9.40 -4.49 17.42
N ALA A 102 -10.64 -4.55 17.88
CA ALA A 102 -11.12 -5.57 18.81
C ALA A 102 -11.00 -6.98 18.21
N MET A 103 -11.31 -7.11 16.91
CA MET A 103 -11.21 -8.39 16.21
C MET A 103 -9.75 -8.84 16.02
N VAL A 104 -8.80 -7.90 15.88
CA VAL A 104 -7.37 -8.23 15.82
C VAL A 104 -6.90 -8.79 17.15
N ASN A 105 -7.26 -8.15 18.27
CA ASN A 105 -6.97 -8.67 19.61
C ASN A 105 -7.58 -10.05 19.85
N GLY A 106 -8.86 -10.24 19.49
CA GLY A 106 -9.51 -11.54 19.64
C GLY A 106 -8.83 -12.65 18.82
N VAL A 107 -8.31 -12.34 17.63
CA VAL A 107 -7.53 -13.32 16.86
C VAL A 107 -6.17 -13.61 17.51
N ILE A 108 -5.49 -12.61 18.08
CA ILE A 108 -4.23 -12.81 18.80
C ILE A 108 -4.45 -13.70 20.02
N GLU A 109 -5.50 -13.46 20.80
CA GLU A 109 -5.90 -14.30 21.92
C GLU A 109 -6.20 -15.74 21.48
N ASP A 110 -6.96 -15.92 20.39
CA ASP A 110 -7.26 -17.24 19.82
C ASP A 110 -5.99 -18.02 19.42
N LEU A 111 -4.99 -17.32 18.86
CA LEU A 111 -3.69 -17.89 18.48
C LEU A 111 -2.88 -18.29 19.71
N LYS A 112 -2.89 -17.45 20.76
CA LYS A 112 -2.21 -17.72 22.03
C LYS A 112 -2.84 -18.86 22.82
N LEU A 113 -4.17 -18.96 22.81
CA LEU A 113 -4.87 -20.11 23.37
C LEU A 113 -4.50 -21.39 22.60
N LEU A 114 -4.42 -21.32 21.27
CA LEU A 114 -3.99 -22.47 20.48
C LEU A 114 -2.56 -22.92 20.82
N GLU A 115 -1.61 -22.01 21.09
CA GLU A 115 -0.26 -22.38 21.55
C GLU A 115 -0.30 -23.24 22.81
N LYS A 116 -1.17 -22.89 23.76
CA LYS A 116 -1.36 -23.63 25.01
C LYS A 116 -2.06 -24.97 24.78
N ASP A 117 -3.10 -24.98 23.93
CA ASP A 117 -3.90 -26.17 23.66
C ASP A 117 -3.09 -27.30 23.00
N ILE A 118 -2.13 -26.95 22.14
CA ILE A 118 -1.33 -27.93 21.38
C ILE A 118 0.10 -28.10 21.92
N ASP A 119 0.44 -27.41 23.02
CA ASP A 119 1.78 -27.36 23.61
C ASP A 119 2.89 -27.13 22.57
N ALA A 120 2.64 -26.17 21.66
CA ALA A 120 3.61 -25.83 20.62
C ALA A 120 3.64 -24.32 20.37
N HIS A 121 4.84 -23.77 20.26
CA HIS A 121 5.04 -22.36 19.98
C HIS A 121 4.71 -22.01 18.52
N MET A 122 4.17 -20.81 18.32
CA MET A 122 4.05 -20.17 17.04
C MET A 122 5.44 -19.96 16.45
N THR A 123 5.61 -20.46 15.23
CA THR A 123 6.78 -20.17 14.42
C THR A 123 6.34 -19.39 13.18
N PHE A 124 7.09 -18.35 12.87
CA PHE A 124 6.87 -17.52 11.69
C PHE A 124 8.06 -17.67 10.76
N ASP A 125 7.78 -17.88 9.48
CA ASP A 125 8.80 -17.90 8.43
C ASP A 125 8.81 -16.60 7.64
N GLY A 126 10.02 -16.08 7.48
CA GLY A 126 10.35 -14.96 6.61
C GLY A 126 9.67 -13.64 6.95
N ASN A 127 9.82 -12.69 6.03
CA ASN A 127 9.45 -11.29 6.19
C ASN A 127 7.93 -11.01 6.00
N HIS A 128 7.06 -12.01 6.18
CA HIS A 128 5.64 -11.92 5.82
C HIS A 128 4.67 -12.27 6.96
N GLY A 129 5.16 -12.57 8.17
CA GLY A 129 4.31 -13.01 9.27
C GLY A 129 3.54 -14.28 8.94
N LYS A 130 4.14 -15.18 8.15
CA LYS A 130 3.50 -16.42 7.73
C LYS A 130 3.80 -17.49 8.77
N LEU A 131 2.76 -18.00 9.43
CA LEU A 131 2.87 -19.16 10.31
C LEU A 131 3.46 -20.37 9.55
N THR A 132 4.28 -21.17 10.22
CA THR A 132 4.87 -22.41 9.71
C THR A 132 4.80 -23.56 10.71
N GLY A 133 5.28 -24.73 10.28
CA GLY A 133 5.27 -25.96 11.07
C GLY A 133 3.87 -26.50 11.36
N ASP A 134 3.79 -27.40 12.33
CA ASP A 134 2.55 -28.09 12.71
C ASP A 134 1.52 -27.13 13.32
N PHE A 135 1.99 -26.08 14.02
CA PHE A 135 1.14 -25.01 14.53
C PHE A 135 0.27 -24.41 13.41
N LYS A 136 0.88 -24.08 12.27
CA LYS A 136 0.17 -23.55 11.10
C LYS A 136 -0.95 -24.48 10.63
N VAL A 137 -0.71 -25.79 10.62
CA VAL A 137 -1.71 -26.78 10.15
C VAL A 137 -2.93 -26.78 11.07
N GLN A 138 -2.70 -26.76 12.38
CA GLN A 138 -3.77 -26.72 13.37
C GLN A 138 -4.53 -25.39 13.33
N GLU A 139 -3.80 -24.28 13.25
CA GLU A 139 -4.38 -22.94 13.14
C GLU A 139 -5.22 -22.80 11.87
N ASP A 140 -4.71 -23.23 10.72
CA ASP A 140 -5.45 -23.19 9.45
C ASP A 140 -6.75 -24.02 9.51
N LYS A 141 -6.72 -25.16 10.22
CA LYS A 141 -7.91 -26.00 10.43
C LYS A 141 -8.95 -25.29 11.29
N LYS A 142 -8.53 -24.69 12.42
CA LYS A 142 -9.41 -23.90 13.31
C LYS A 142 -9.96 -22.67 12.59
N HIS A 143 -9.11 -21.96 11.84
CA HIS A 143 -9.49 -20.80 11.05
C HIS A 143 -10.51 -21.14 9.96
N ARG A 144 -10.30 -22.21 9.18
CA ARG A 144 -11.28 -22.63 8.15
C ARG A 144 -12.64 -22.93 8.76
N LYS A 145 -12.69 -23.69 9.86
CA LYS A 145 -13.94 -23.97 10.58
C LYS A 145 -14.62 -22.68 11.07
N LYS A 146 -13.87 -21.76 11.69
CA LYS A 146 -14.41 -20.46 12.12
C LYS A 146 -14.92 -19.65 10.94
N TYR A 147 -14.15 -19.55 9.86
CA TYR A 147 -14.55 -18.84 8.63
C TYR A 147 -15.82 -19.44 7.98
N GLU A 148 -15.96 -20.76 7.95
CA GLU A 148 -17.16 -21.46 7.46
C GLU A 148 -18.39 -21.19 8.34
N SER A 149 -18.21 -21.09 9.67
CA SER A 149 -19.29 -20.79 10.62
C SER A 149 -19.82 -19.35 10.54
N LEU A 150 -19.07 -18.42 9.93
CA LEU A 150 -19.52 -17.05 9.75
C LEU A 150 -20.60 -17.02 8.65
N GLY A 151 -21.82 -16.61 8.99
CA GLY A 151 -22.94 -16.56 8.03
C GLY A 151 -22.94 -15.33 7.11
N ASP A 152 -22.18 -14.30 7.46
CA ASP A 152 -22.21 -12.99 6.79
C ASP A 152 -20.87 -12.69 6.09
N SER A 153 -20.94 -12.16 4.86
CA SER A 153 -19.77 -11.83 4.05
C SER A 153 -18.91 -10.72 4.65
N GLU A 154 -19.53 -9.76 5.34
CA GLU A 154 -18.81 -8.68 6.00
C GLU A 154 -17.99 -9.22 7.18
N LYS A 155 -18.59 -10.04 8.04
CA LYS A 155 -17.86 -10.75 9.12
C LYS A 155 -16.72 -11.62 8.58
N LYS A 156 -16.90 -12.29 7.44
CA LYS A 156 -15.84 -13.08 6.80
C LYS A 156 -14.67 -12.21 6.35
N LEU A 157 -14.95 -11.07 5.73
CA LEU A 157 -13.92 -10.10 5.34
C LEU A 157 -13.16 -9.60 6.58
N GLN A 158 -13.88 -9.16 7.61
CA GLN A 158 -13.28 -8.65 8.84
C GLN A 158 -12.40 -9.69 9.52
N PHE A 159 -12.89 -10.92 9.63
CA PHE A 159 -12.14 -12.01 10.24
C PHE A 159 -10.87 -12.36 9.43
N PHE A 160 -10.97 -12.38 8.10
CA PHE A 160 -9.81 -12.56 7.24
C PHE A 160 -8.78 -11.45 7.43
N SER A 161 -9.21 -10.18 7.40
CA SER A 161 -8.34 -9.02 7.58
C SER A 161 -7.65 -9.04 8.94
N ALA A 162 -8.43 -9.27 10.01
CA ALA A 162 -7.93 -9.35 11.38
C ALA A 162 -6.87 -10.44 11.53
N ARG A 163 -7.07 -11.63 10.96
CA ARG A 163 -6.06 -12.69 10.96
C ARG A 163 -4.78 -12.30 10.24
N GLN A 164 -4.88 -11.70 9.05
CA GLN A 164 -3.68 -11.27 8.32
C GLN A 164 -2.87 -10.27 9.15
N ILE A 165 -3.53 -9.32 9.83
CA ILE A 165 -2.89 -8.31 10.66
C ILE A 165 -2.28 -8.95 11.92
N ALA A 166 -3.03 -9.79 12.63
CA ALA A 166 -2.56 -10.48 13.84
C ALA A 166 -1.28 -11.28 13.59
N CYS A 167 -1.27 -12.13 12.56
CA CYS A 167 -0.08 -12.93 12.21
C CYS A 167 1.12 -12.05 11.82
N ARG A 168 0.88 -10.89 11.22
CA ARG A 168 1.93 -9.94 10.85
C ARG A 168 2.50 -9.20 12.04
N LEU A 169 1.67 -8.75 12.97
CA LEU A 169 2.11 -8.13 14.21
C LEU A 169 2.99 -9.10 15.01
N LEU A 170 2.46 -10.29 15.30
CA LEU A 170 3.17 -11.31 16.07
C LEU A 170 4.47 -11.76 15.39
N GLY A 171 4.44 -11.99 14.07
CA GLY A 171 5.62 -12.41 13.31
C GLY A 171 6.65 -11.30 13.05
N SER A 172 6.34 -10.04 13.35
CA SER A 172 7.25 -8.91 13.15
C SER A 172 7.82 -8.33 14.44
N ARG A 173 7.23 -8.71 15.59
CA ARG A 173 7.61 -8.22 16.93
C ARG A 173 9.08 -8.55 17.22
N GLY A 174 9.82 -7.57 17.73
CA GLY A 174 11.25 -7.70 18.07
C GLY A 174 12.22 -7.74 16.88
N TYR A 175 11.72 -7.77 15.64
CA TYR A 175 12.56 -7.91 14.44
C TYR A 175 12.48 -6.70 13.50
N LEU A 176 11.28 -6.17 13.25
CA LEU A 176 11.11 -5.01 12.39
C LEU A 176 11.15 -3.70 13.19
N CYS A 177 11.77 -2.69 12.61
CA CYS A 177 11.59 -1.30 13.02
C CYS A 177 10.10 -0.93 12.85
N GLN A 178 9.44 -0.53 13.94
CA GLN A 178 8.03 -0.12 13.91
C GLN A 178 7.78 1.07 12.98
N LYS A 179 8.82 1.89 12.78
CA LYS A 179 8.76 3.02 11.86
C LYS A 179 8.84 2.56 10.40
N CYS A 180 9.99 2.09 9.92
CA CYS A 180 10.18 1.82 8.49
C CYS A 180 9.73 0.42 8.05
N TRP A 181 9.33 -0.46 8.97
CA TRP A 181 8.99 -1.86 8.73
C TRP A 181 10.12 -2.66 8.07
N LEU A 182 11.36 -2.16 8.14
CA LEU A 182 12.55 -2.91 7.75
C LEU A 182 13.12 -3.60 9.00
N PRO A 183 13.86 -4.70 8.83
CA PRO A 183 14.61 -5.32 9.92
C PRO A 183 15.52 -4.30 10.59
N MET A 184 15.75 -4.43 11.89
CA MET A 184 16.50 -3.42 12.66
C MET A 184 17.89 -3.12 12.08
N GLU A 185 18.56 -4.16 11.56
CA GLU A 185 19.85 -4.07 10.83
C GLU A 185 19.78 -3.25 9.52
N ASP A 186 18.60 -3.12 8.94
CA ASP A 186 18.35 -2.44 7.66
C ASP A 186 17.53 -1.16 7.85
N CYS A 187 17.37 -0.71 9.10
CA CYS A 187 16.53 0.43 9.42
C CYS A 187 16.99 1.68 8.66
N MET A 188 16.06 2.30 7.94
CA MET A 188 16.35 3.48 7.12
C MET A 188 15.93 4.81 7.77
N CYS A 189 15.37 4.78 8.98
CA CYS A 189 14.71 5.95 9.58
C CYS A 189 15.63 7.15 9.80
N SER A 190 16.92 6.94 10.06
CA SER A 190 17.89 8.04 10.23
C SER A 190 18.22 8.77 8.92
N ARG A 191 17.90 8.16 7.77
CA ARG A 191 18.19 8.66 6.43
C ARG A 191 16.98 9.31 5.76
N VAL A 192 15.80 9.24 6.38
CA VAL A 192 14.57 9.83 5.86
C VAL A 192 14.20 11.01 6.74
N ALA A 193 14.23 12.21 6.15
CA ALA A 193 13.83 13.42 6.85
C ALA A 193 12.30 13.51 6.98
N LEU A 194 11.84 14.04 8.12
CA LEU A 194 10.46 14.47 8.27
C LEU A 194 10.29 15.79 7.50
N TYR A 195 9.30 15.84 6.63
CA TYR A 195 8.93 17.00 5.83
C TYR A 195 7.40 17.18 5.91
N PRO A 196 6.87 17.85 6.95
CA PRO A 196 5.42 18.01 7.12
C PRO A 196 4.75 18.70 5.92
N LEU A 197 3.48 18.36 5.67
CA LEU A 197 2.68 19.04 4.66
C LEU A 197 2.42 20.50 5.08
N ARG A 198 2.51 21.41 4.11
CA ARG A 198 2.39 22.87 4.30
C ARG A 198 0.98 23.38 4.08
N TYR A 199 0.14 22.56 3.47
CA TYR A 199 -1.28 22.79 3.22
C TYR A 199 -2.06 21.65 3.88
N PRO A 200 -3.30 21.85 4.36
CA PRO A 200 -4.11 20.81 4.98
C PRO A 200 -4.57 19.78 3.95
N ILE A 201 -3.66 18.87 3.61
CA ILE A 201 -3.96 17.66 2.87
C ILE A 201 -3.87 16.50 3.85
N ARG A 202 -4.84 15.59 3.78
CA ARG A 202 -4.76 14.30 4.45
C ARG A 202 -4.84 13.17 3.45
N PHE A 203 -3.78 12.37 3.42
CA PHE A 203 -3.72 11.10 2.71
C PHE A 203 -4.33 9.99 3.57
N TRP A 204 -5.28 9.26 3.01
CA TRP A 204 -5.83 8.05 3.58
C TRP A 204 -5.22 6.86 2.86
N LEU A 205 -4.28 6.18 3.52
CA LEU A 205 -3.69 4.96 3.00
C LEU A 205 -4.65 3.80 3.26
N TYR A 206 -5.54 3.57 2.29
CA TYR A 206 -6.48 2.47 2.34
C TYR A 206 -5.78 1.18 1.94
N MET A 207 -5.20 0.50 2.94
CA MET A 207 -4.20 -0.54 2.78
C MET A 207 -4.81 -1.93 2.87
N HIS A 208 -4.44 -2.80 1.93
CA HIS A 208 -4.81 -4.21 1.98
C HIS A 208 -4.07 -4.91 3.14
N PRO A 209 -4.73 -5.76 3.96
CA PRO A 209 -4.11 -6.34 5.16
C PRO A 209 -2.90 -7.26 4.88
N LYS A 210 -2.77 -7.79 3.65
CA LYS A 210 -1.57 -8.53 3.21
C LYS A 210 -0.35 -7.64 2.90
N ASP A 211 -0.55 -6.34 2.77
CA ASP A 211 0.52 -5.37 2.49
C ASP A 211 0.94 -4.59 3.75
N PHE A 212 0.16 -4.68 4.83
CA PHE A 212 0.56 -4.24 6.16
C PHE A 212 1.87 -4.89 6.61
N LEU A 213 2.79 -4.10 7.17
CA LEU A 213 4.15 -4.53 7.57
C LEU A 213 5.00 -5.16 6.46
N ARG A 214 4.65 -5.00 5.17
CA ARG A 214 5.55 -5.41 4.10
C ARG A 214 6.73 -4.44 3.96
N GLN A 215 7.92 -5.02 3.90
CA GLN A 215 9.18 -4.29 3.76
C GLN A 215 9.28 -3.44 2.49
N ASN A 216 8.65 -3.85 1.39
CA ASN A 216 8.64 -3.12 0.13
C ASN A 216 7.37 -2.30 -0.11
N ASN A 217 6.49 -2.20 0.88
CA ASN A 217 5.33 -1.32 0.81
C ASN A 217 5.83 0.14 0.76
N THR A 218 5.43 0.91 -0.25
CA THR A 218 5.87 2.31 -0.38
C THR A 218 4.88 3.30 0.24
N GLY A 219 3.62 2.90 0.47
CA GLY A 219 2.63 3.70 1.19
C GLY A 219 3.14 4.14 2.57
N LYS A 220 3.90 3.27 3.25
CA LYS A 220 4.51 3.60 4.55
C LYS A 220 5.45 4.81 4.55
N LEU A 221 5.96 5.22 3.38
CA LEU A 221 6.81 6.39 3.28
C LEU A 221 6.03 7.67 3.56
N LEU A 222 4.74 7.73 3.22
CA LEU A 222 3.96 8.95 3.39
C LEU A 222 3.89 9.38 4.85
N TRP A 223 3.57 8.49 5.79
CA TRP A 223 3.57 8.85 7.21
C TRP A 223 4.97 8.97 7.81
N LYS A 224 6.04 8.55 7.10
CA LYS A 224 7.42 8.82 7.52
C LYS A 224 7.93 10.17 7.07
N VAL A 225 7.52 10.61 5.89
CA VAL A 225 7.86 11.93 5.38
C VAL A 225 6.91 12.98 5.96
N PHE A 226 5.60 12.78 5.90
CA PHE A 226 4.61 13.79 6.28
C PHE A 226 4.10 13.69 7.72
N GLY A 227 4.29 12.55 8.38
CA GLY A 227 3.72 12.25 9.70
C GLY A 227 2.35 11.57 9.65
N VAL A 228 1.94 10.95 10.76
CA VAL A 228 0.71 10.12 10.86
C VAL A 228 -0.59 10.93 10.79
N GLU A 229 -0.54 12.22 11.12
CA GLU A 229 -1.69 13.14 11.02
C GLU A 229 -2.01 13.51 9.56
N ALA A 230 -0.97 13.63 8.75
CA ALA A 230 -1.04 13.94 7.33
C ALA A 230 -1.27 12.69 6.47
N ALA A 231 -0.81 11.52 6.93
CA ALA A 231 -1.01 10.24 6.26
C ALA A 231 -1.54 9.19 7.24
N THR A 232 -2.84 8.96 7.19
CA THR A 232 -3.57 8.10 8.13
C THR A 232 -3.76 6.71 7.54
N LEU A 233 -3.40 5.68 8.31
CA LEU A 233 -3.57 4.28 7.93
C LEU A 233 -5.03 3.83 8.10
N CYS A 234 -5.65 3.35 7.01
CA CYS A 234 -6.95 2.69 7.04
C CYS A 234 -6.82 1.26 6.50
N LEU A 235 -7.00 0.24 7.35
CA LEU A 235 -6.82 -1.16 6.93
C LEU A 235 -8.13 -1.71 6.36
N PHE A 236 -8.08 -2.20 5.12
CA PHE A 236 -9.22 -2.78 4.40
C PHE A 236 -9.84 -3.95 5.18
N GLY A 237 -11.15 -3.84 5.45
CA GLY A 237 -11.89 -4.84 6.22
C GLY A 237 -11.66 -4.76 7.74
N ILE A 238 -11.09 -3.67 8.26
CA ILE A 238 -11.11 -3.39 9.70
C ILE A 238 -12.16 -2.31 9.97
N ALA A 239 -13.25 -2.70 10.62
CA ALA A 239 -14.43 -1.86 10.81
C ALA A 239 -14.08 -0.53 11.49
N GLU A 240 -13.29 -0.57 12.56
CA GLU A 240 -12.91 0.61 13.34
C GLU A 240 -12.12 1.62 12.49
N HIS A 241 -11.24 1.15 11.60
CA HIS A 241 -10.48 2.02 10.71
C HIS A 241 -11.37 2.65 9.65
N GLU A 242 -12.23 1.84 9.03
CA GLU A 242 -13.14 2.32 8.00
C GLU A 242 -14.17 3.30 8.58
N GLU A 243 -14.67 3.06 9.79
CA GLU A 243 -15.55 3.98 10.50
C GLU A 243 -14.87 5.32 10.80
N ILE A 244 -13.64 5.32 11.33
CA ILE A 244 -12.87 6.56 11.57
C ILE A 244 -12.72 7.36 10.26
N MET A 245 -12.37 6.67 9.17
CA MET A 245 -12.20 7.27 7.85
C MET A 245 -13.52 7.87 7.32
N TRP A 246 -14.60 7.09 7.30
CA TRP A 246 -15.91 7.54 6.79
C TRP A 246 -16.55 8.62 7.66
N ASN A 247 -16.39 8.55 8.98
CA ASN A 247 -16.84 9.61 9.89
C ASN A 247 -16.12 10.92 9.58
N THR A 248 -14.80 10.87 9.32
CA THR A 248 -14.05 12.05 8.90
C THR A 248 -14.55 12.59 7.56
N PHE A 249 -14.84 11.71 6.59
CA PHE A 249 -15.38 12.14 5.30
C PHE A 249 -16.75 12.80 5.40
N ASN A 250 -17.63 12.25 6.24
CA ASN A 250 -18.96 12.81 6.47
C ASN A 250 -18.89 14.20 7.13
N LEU A 251 -17.92 14.41 8.03
CA LEU A 251 -17.70 15.72 8.65
C LEU A 251 -17.10 16.74 7.67
N ALA A 252 -16.18 16.32 6.80
CA ALA A 252 -15.54 17.21 5.83
C ALA A 252 -16.45 17.57 4.64
N GLY A 253 -17.38 16.68 4.30
CA GLY A 253 -18.24 16.80 3.12
C GLY A 253 -17.64 16.14 1.89
N ARG A 254 -18.49 15.48 1.08
CA ARG A 254 -18.11 14.74 -0.12
C ARG A 254 -17.26 15.56 -1.12
N ASN A 255 -17.53 16.87 -1.20
CA ASN A 255 -16.81 17.80 -2.08
C ASN A 255 -15.34 18.02 -1.69
N LYS A 256 -14.86 17.46 -0.58
CA LYS A 256 -13.45 17.49 -0.14
C LYS A 256 -12.76 16.13 -0.21
N ILE A 257 -13.43 15.11 -0.77
CA ILE A 257 -12.92 13.73 -0.80
C ILE A 257 -12.69 13.27 -2.25
N TRP A 258 -11.51 12.70 -2.51
CA TRP A 258 -11.13 12.13 -3.81
C TRP A 258 -10.40 10.82 -3.64
N CYS A 259 -10.67 9.85 -4.51
CA CYS A 259 -9.93 8.60 -4.62
C CYS A 259 -8.94 8.66 -5.77
N LEU A 260 -7.67 8.44 -5.47
CA LEU A 260 -6.62 8.35 -6.49
C LEU A 260 -6.62 6.94 -7.08
N TYR A 261 -7.31 6.76 -8.21
CA TYR A 261 -7.47 5.46 -8.84
C TYR A 261 -7.72 5.60 -10.35
N PRO A 262 -6.97 4.90 -11.22
CA PRO A 262 -7.17 4.95 -12.66
C PRO A 262 -8.40 4.10 -13.04
N SER A 263 -9.59 4.62 -12.78
CA SER A 263 -10.83 3.95 -13.16
C SER A 263 -11.25 4.39 -14.56
N LYS A 264 -11.23 3.47 -15.53
CA LYS A 264 -11.82 3.70 -16.85
C LYS A 264 -13.36 3.80 -16.81
N ASN A 265 -13.97 3.36 -15.72
CA ASN A 265 -15.42 3.19 -15.60
C ASN A 265 -16.07 4.15 -14.58
N ALA A 266 -15.28 4.98 -13.89
CA ALA A 266 -15.80 6.04 -13.02
C ALA A 266 -15.55 7.39 -13.70
N VAL A 267 -16.42 8.36 -13.43
CA VAL A 267 -16.17 9.75 -13.84
C VAL A 267 -14.84 10.17 -13.21
N THR A 268 -13.83 10.30 -14.05
CA THR A 268 -12.48 10.63 -13.64
C THR A 268 -12.31 12.13 -13.87
N GLU A 269 -12.12 12.84 -12.77
CA GLU A 269 -11.83 14.28 -12.79
C GLU A 269 -10.33 14.46 -12.96
N SER A 270 -9.95 15.45 -13.77
CA SER A 270 -8.59 15.98 -13.72
C SER A 270 -8.40 16.78 -12.43
N ILE A 271 -7.16 17.02 -12.03
CA ILE A 271 -6.86 17.84 -10.86
C ILE A 271 -7.36 19.29 -11.06
N GLU A 272 -7.40 19.78 -12.30
CA GLU A 272 -7.96 21.08 -12.67
C GLU A 272 -9.48 21.14 -12.43
N ASP A 273 -10.21 20.06 -12.75
CA ASP A 273 -11.66 19.97 -12.54
C ASP A 273 -12.05 20.03 -11.06
N ILE A 274 -11.16 19.55 -10.18
CA ILE A 274 -11.33 19.59 -8.73
C ILE A 274 -11.46 21.03 -8.22
N ILE A 275 -10.60 21.92 -8.72
CA ILE A 275 -10.56 23.32 -8.27
C ILE A 275 -11.73 24.11 -8.85
N GLY A 276 -12.05 23.90 -10.13
CA GLY A 276 -13.14 24.61 -10.82
C GLY A 276 -14.51 24.46 -10.14
N GLN A 277 -14.71 23.38 -9.40
CA GLN A 277 -15.93 23.15 -8.61
C GLN A 277 -15.87 23.80 -7.21
N THR A 278 -14.69 23.90 -6.59
CA THR A 278 -14.52 24.56 -5.27
C THR A 278 -14.57 26.09 -5.33
N SER A 279 -14.35 26.70 -6.49
CA SER A 279 -14.31 28.16 -6.65
C SER A 279 -15.67 28.83 -6.91
N SER A 280 -16.77 28.07 -6.97
CA SER A 280 -18.12 28.62 -7.23
C SER A 280 -18.81 29.27 -6.01
N SER A 281 -18.27 29.16 -4.79
CA SER A 281 -18.69 29.99 -3.64
C SER A 281 -17.80 29.69 -2.43
N ASP A 282 -17.07 30.69 -1.92
CA ASP A 282 -16.42 30.69 -0.57
C ASP A 282 -14.93 30.32 -0.46
N LEU A 283 -14.03 31.03 -1.17
CA LEU A 283 -12.68 31.25 -0.62
C LEU A 283 -12.50 32.72 -0.19
N PRO A 284 -12.50 33.03 1.13
CA PRO A 284 -12.03 34.32 1.61
C PRO A 284 -10.51 34.38 1.45
N ARG A 285 -10.03 35.36 0.68
CA ARG A 285 -8.60 35.56 0.35
C ARG A 285 -7.64 35.70 1.54
N HIS A 286 -8.10 35.76 2.79
CA HIS A 286 -7.24 35.88 3.98
C HIS A 286 -7.90 35.32 5.26
N ALA A 287 -8.52 34.14 5.23
CA ALA A 287 -9.01 33.50 6.46
C ALA A 287 -7.99 32.48 6.99
N LYS A 288 -7.72 32.50 8.31
CA LYS A 288 -7.06 31.39 9.00
C LYS A 288 -7.82 30.11 8.65
N LEU A 289 -7.19 29.20 7.91
CA LEU A 289 -7.72 27.89 7.54
C LEU A 289 -8.24 27.20 8.80
N ALA A 290 -9.56 27.18 8.97
CA ALA A 290 -10.20 26.41 10.02
C ALA A 290 -10.05 24.91 9.69
N ASN A 291 -10.18 24.06 10.72
CA ASN A 291 -10.10 22.59 10.62
C ASN A 291 -11.01 21.96 9.53
N GLY A 292 -11.95 22.72 8.96
CA GLY A 292 -12.89 22.30 7.93
C GLY A 292 -12.35 22.31 6.48
N ASP A 293 -11.19 22.88 6.18
CA ASP A 293 -10.67 23.01 4.80
C ASP A 293 -9.66 21.94 4.36
N THR A 294 -9.63 20.81 5.07
CA THR A 294 -8.72 19.72 4.72
C THR A 294 -9.18 18.99 3.46
N MET A 295 -8.29 18.88 2.47
CA MET A 295 -8.49 18.04 1.30
C MET A 295 -8.12 16.59 1.63
N HIS A 296 -9.02 15.65 1.35
CA HIS A 296 -8.81 14.24 1.65
C HIS A 296 -8.60 13.43 0.37
N PHE A 297 -7.43 12.80 0.28
CA PHE A 297 -7.08 11.92 -0.84
C PHE A 297 -6.93 10.48 -0.37
N ILE A 298 -7.70 9.57 -0.97
CA ILE A 298 -7.65 8.14 -0.69
C ILE A 298 -6.68 7.50 -1.66
N LEU A 299 -5.65 6.86 -1.12
CA LEU A 299 -4.69 6.07 -1.86
C LEU A 299 -4.97 4.59 -1.61
N ILE A 300 -5.33 3.85 -2.66
CA ILE A 300 -5.57 2.41 -2.55
C ILE A 300 -4.23 1.69 -2.55
N ASP A 301 -3.80 1.25 -1.36
CA ASP A 301 -2.50 0.62 -1.15
C ASP A 301 -2.64 -0.91 -1.09
N GLY A 302 -2.53 -1.54 -2.26
CA GLY A 302 -2.58 -2.99 -2.39
C GLY A 302 -2.05 -3.43 -3.74
N THR A 303 -2.02 -4.74 -3.97
CA THR A 303 -1.76 -5.22 -5.33
C THR A 303 -2.88 -4.79 -6.28
N TRP A 304 -2.54 -4.57 -7.55
CA TRP A 304 -3.54 -4.27 -8.60
C TRP A 304 -4.70 -5.27 -8.68
N SER A 305 -4.45 -6.54 -8.34
CA SER A 305 -5.51 -7.54 -8.27
C SER A 305 -6.50 -7.31 -7.13
N ASN A 306 -6.03 -6.74 -6.01
CA ASN A 306 -6.84 -6.50 -4.82
C ASN A 306 -7.50 -5.11 -4.85
N SER A 307 -6.85 -4.15 -5.50
CA SER A 307 -7.29 -2.75 -5.53
C SER A 307 -8.69 -2.57 -6.11
N SER A 308 -9.10 -3.41 -7.07
CA SER A 308 -10.46 -3.37 -7.64
C SER A 308 -11.54 -3.69 -6.60
N ALA A 309 -11.34 -4.69 -5.74
CA ALA A 309 -12.29 -5.03 -4.69
C ALA A 309 -12.34 -3.95 -3.59
N MET A 310 -11.18 -3.38 -3.26
CA MET A 310 -11.07 -2.27 -2.31
C MET A 310 -11.77 -1.02 -2.84
N PHE A 311 -11.54 -0.68 -4.11
CA PHE A 311 -12.20 0.44 -4.78
C PHE A 311 -13.71 0.25 -4.85
N LYS A 312 -14.17 -0.94 -5.25
CA LYS A 312 -15.59 -1.27 -5.29
C LYS A 312 -16.25 -1.07 -3.92
N ARG A 313 -15.61 -1.51 -2.83
CA ARG A 313 -16.12 -1.30 -1.47
C ARG A 313 -16.27 0.19 -1.13
N LEU A 314 -15.29 1.02 -1.51
CA LEU A 314 -15.38 2.47 -1.33
C LEU A 314 -16.55 3.07 -2.11
N GLN A 315 -16.74 2.65 -3.37
CA GLN A 315 -17.84 3.10 -4.22
C GLN A 315 -19.21 2.67 -3.68
N ASP A 316 -19.37 1.38 -3.34
CA ASP A 316 -20.61 0.84 -2.77
C ASP A 316 -20.98 1.59 -1.47
N ARG A 317 -19.99 1.93 -0.65
CA ARG A 317 -20.18 2.71 0.57
C ARG A 317 -20.52 4.18 0.30
N ALA A 318 -19.86 4.82 -0.68
CA ALA A 318 -20.18 6.18 -1.11
C ALA A 318 -21.62 6.28 -1.62
N ILE A 319 -22.05 5.35 -2.48
CA ILE A 319 -23.43 5.27 -2.98
C ILE A 319 -24.40 5.07 -1.82
N CYS A 320 -24.06 4.22 -0.85
CA CYS A 320 -24.91 3.97 0.31
C CYS A 320 -25.08 5.19 1.24
N ILE A 321 -24.05 6.03 1.41
CA ILE A 321 -24.08 7.16 2.36
C ILE A 321 -24.49 8.47 1.68
N TRP A 322 -23.99 8.71 0.47
CA TRP A 322 -24.12 9.99 -0.25
C TRP A 322 -25.02 9.91 -1.48
N GLU A 323 -25.59 8.72 -1.78
CA GLU A 323 -26.39 8.46 -2.99
C GLU A 323 -25.67 8.79 -4.30
N GLN A 324 -24.34 8.89 -4.24
CA GLN A 324 -23.47 9.32 -5.32
C GLN A 324 -22.14 8.58 -5.27
N GLU A 325 -21.52 8.40 -6.43
CA GLU A 325 -20.21 7.79 -6.54
C GLU A 325 -19.12 8.64 -5.87
N LEU A 326 -18.08 7.96 -5.40
CA LEU A 326 -16.86 8.59 -4.91
C LEU A 326 -16.09 9.16 -6.10
N ARG A 327 -15.75 10.45 -6.02
CA ARG A 327 -14.99 11.13 -7.07
C ARG A 327 -13.60 10.53 -7.19
N CYS A 328 -13.17 10.30 -8.42
CA CYS A 328 -11.89 9.68 -8.73
C CYS A 328 -11.00 10.63 -9.50
N VAL A 329 -9.72 10.57 -9.20
CA VAL A 329 -8.68 11.32 -9.88
C VAL A 329 -7.73 10.33 -10.54
N SER A 330 -7.50 10.52 -11.82
CA SER A 330 -6.46 9.80 -12.56
C SER A 330 -5.33 10.77 -12.86
N LEU A 331 -4.14 10.39 -12.43
CA LEU A 331 -2.93 11.15 -12.66
C LEU A 331 -2.28 10.73 -13.98
N ASN A 332 -1.60 11.67 -14.62
CA ASN A 332 -0.70 11.37 -15.72
C ASN A 332 0.66 10.93 -15.17
N THR A 333 0.70 9.77 -14.50
CA THR A 333 1.96 9.31 -13.88
C THR A 333 2.95 8.83 -14.93
N GLY A 334 4.12 9.48 -15.00
CA GLY A 334 5.29 9.00 -15.74
C GLY A 334 5.91 7.73 -15.13
N VAL A 335 7.09 7.35 -15.62
CA VAL A 335 7.80 6.13 -15.20
C VAL A 335 8.13 6.17 -13.69
N SER A 336 7.62 5.19 -12.92
CA SER A 336 7.88 5.08 -11.48
C SER A 336 9.31 4.59 -11.18
N LEU A 337 10.01 5.22 -10.23
CA LEU A 337 11.30 4.74 -9.68
C LEU A 337 11.24 3.29 -9.18
N MET A 338 10.05 2.82 -8.77
CA MET A 338 9.83 1.43 -8.35
C MET A 338 10.00 0.38 -9.46
N HIS A 339 10.03 0.78 -10.74
CA HIS A 339 10.36 -0.13 -11.83
C HIS A 339 11.74 -0.78 -11.61
N LYS A 340 12.65 -0.09 -10.90
CA LYS A 340 13.97 -0.59 -10.49
C LYS A 340 13.90 -1.63 -9.36
N LEU A 341 12.93 -1.53 -8.43
CA LEU A 341 12.74 -2.51 -7.33
C LEU A 341 12.00 -3.78 -7.77
N ARG A 342 11.07 -3.64 -8.72
CA ARG A 342 10.33 -4.75 -9.32
C ARG A 342 9.86 -4.31 -10.72
N PRO A 343 10.11 -5.11 -11.78
CA PRO A 343 9.45 -4.90 -13.06
C PRO A 343 7.94 -4.90 -12.85
N GLN A 344 7.31 -3.75 -13.12
CA GLN A 344 5.86 -3.66 -13.05
C GLN A 344 5.29 -4.31 -14.32
N PRO A 345 4.16 -5.01 -14.24
CA PRO A 345 3.57 -5.67 -15.41
C PRO A 345 3.25 -4.72 -16.56
N SER A 346 3.16 -3.42 -16.30
CA SER A 346 2.88 -2.39 -17.28
C SER A 346 3.29 -1.00 -16.77
N TRP A 347 3.50 -0.05 -17.69
CA TRP A 347 4.01 1.29 -17.41
C TRP A 347 2.99 2.20 -16.71
N ASP A 348 1.70 1.88 -16.80
CA ASP A 348 0.57 2.52 -16.11
C ASP A 348 0.45 2.12 -14.63
N ARG A 349 1.31 1.21 -14.14
CA ARG A 349 1.26 0.72 -12.76
C ARG A 349 2.25 1.47 -11.88
N THR A 350 1.76 2.54 -11.26
CA THR A 350 2.53 3.30 -10.28
C THR A 350 2.44 2.69 -8.87
N CYS A 351 3.44 2.94 -8.02
CA CYS A 351 3.38 2.58 -6.61
C CYS A 351 2.72 3.68 -5.78
N THR A 352 2.25 3.37 -4.57
CA THR A 352 1.51 4.31 -3.71
C THR A 352 2.26 5.62 -3.43
N ALA A 353 3.56 5.56 -3.12
CA ALA A 353 4.40 6.76 -2.95
C ALA A 353 4.49 7.58 -4.25
N ALA A 354 4.67 6.94 -5.41
CA ALA A 354 4.74 7.63 -6.69
C ALA A 354 3.38 8.22 -7.11
N ALA A 355 2.26 7.59 -6.74
CA ALA A 355 0.93 8.17 -6.93
C ALA A 355 0.79 9.46 -6.11
N ALA A 356 1.20 9.45 -4.85
CA ALA A 356 1.19 10.64 -4.00
C ALA A 356 2.12 11.75 -4.53
N MET A 357 3.32 11.40 -5.02
CA MET A 357 4.22 12.36 -5.67
C MET A 357 3.57 13.00 -6.91
N GLY A 358 2.94 12.19 -7.78
CA GLY A 358 2.23 12.69 -8.95
C GLY A 358 1.12 13.66 -8.59
N LEU A 359 0.32 13.33 -7.57
CA LEU A 359 -0.71 14.23 -7.04
C LEU A 359 -0.11 15.56 -6.58
N LEU A 360 0.96 15.52 -5.78
CA LEU A 360 1.60 16.74 -5.26
C LEU A 360 2.17 17.61 -6.39
N TYR A 361 2.76 17.00 -7.43
CA TYR A 361 3.22 17.74 -8.60
C TYR A 361 2.08 18.38 -9.39
N GLU A 362 0.99 17.64 -9.65
CA GLU A 362 -0.18 18.19 -10.35
C GLU A 362 -0.82 19.33 -9.52
N LEU A 363 -0.96 19.16 -8.20
CA LEU A 363 -1.39 20.24 -7.31
C LEU A 363 -0.46 21.46 -7.37
N HIS A 364 0.85 21.28 -7.44
CA HIS A 364 1.80 22.39 -7.53
C HIS A 364 1.64 23.22 -8.81
N GLN A 365 1.22 22.60 -9.92
CA GLN A 365 1.03 23.32 -11.19
C GLN A 365 -0.16 24.29 -11.16
N LEU A 366 -1.06 24.16 -10.17
CA LEU A 366 -2.24 24.99 -10.07
C LEU A 366 -1.89 26.33 -9.43
N PRO A 367 -2.32 27.47 -10.01
CA PRO A 367 -2.00 28.79 -9.49
C PRO A 367 -2.30 28.97 -8.00
N GLU A 368 -3.43 28.44 -7.54
CA GLU A 368 -3.91 28.49 -6.15
C GLU A 368 -2.96 27.80 -5.17
N PHE A 369 -2.22 26.79 -5.64
CA PHE A 369 -1.42 25.91 -4.81
C PHE A 369 0.09 26.00 -5.03
N SER A 370 0.51 26.69 -6.10
CA SER A 370 1.91 26.90 -6.48
C SER A 370 2.81 27.41 -5.33
N SER A 371 2.26 28.21 -4.42
CA SER A 371 3.00 28.78 -3.28
C SER A 371 3.23 27.82 -2.09
N PHE A 372 2.53 26.68 -2.03
CA PHE A 372 2.62 25.77 -0.88
C PHE A 372 3.81 24.81 -0.91
N GLY A 373 4.58 24.79 -1.99
CA GLY A 373 5.80 23.98 -2.10
C GLY A 373 5.54 22.47 -2.19
N PHE A 374 4.46 22.06 -2.84
CA PHE A 374 4.13 20.65 -3.07
C PHE A 374 5.18 19.91 -3.92
N ASP A 375 5.87 20.62 -4.81
CA ASP A 375 7.05 20.13 -5.55
C ASP A 375 8.14 19.59 -4.60
N LYS A 376 8.52 20.38 -3.59
CA LYS A 376 9.54 19.99 -2.60
C LYS A 376 9.08 18.84 -1.70
N GLN A 377 7.77 18.75 -1.44
CA GLN A 377 7.18 17.62 -0.71
C GLN A 377 7.18 16.35 -1.53
N ALA A 378 6.96 16.46 -2.84
CA ALA A 378 7.09 15.34 -3.77
C ALA A 378 8.56 14.88 -3.88
N GLU A 379 9.52 15.83 -3.95
CA GLU A 379 10.96 15.54 -3.92
C GLU A 379 11.36 14.80 -2.65
N ALA A 380 10.96 15.28 -1.46
CA ALA A 380 11.25 14.62 -0.18
C ALA A 380 10.70 13.18 -0.12
N LEU A 381 9.53 12.94 -0.70
CA LEU A 381 8.97 11.60 -0.82
C LEU A 381 9.74 10.73 -1.83
N GLY A 382 10.24 11.33 -2.91
CA GLY A 382 11.15 10.71 -3.87
C GLY A 382 12.47 10.27 -3.23
N ASP A 383 13.12 11.15 -2.47
CA ASP A 383 14.36 10.85 -1.75
C ASP A 383 14.15 9.68 -0.77
N ALA A 384 13.03 9.69 -0.03
CA ALA A 384 12.67 8.60 0.87
C ALA A 384 12.46 7.27 0.14
N LEU A 385 11.95 7.31 -1.09
CA LEU A 385 11.78 6.14 -1.96
C LEU A 385 13.13 5.58 -2.43
N GLU A 386 14.09 6.45 -2.77
CA GLU A 386 15.46 6.05 -3.12
C GLU A 386 16.17 5.40 -1.94
N VAL A 387 16.05 5.98 -0.74
CA VAL A 387 16.58 5.42 0.51
C VAL A 387 15.99 4.02 0.77
N LEU A 388 14.68 3.83 0.56
CA LEU A 388 14.03 2.52 0.69
C LEU A 388 14.56 1.51 -0.34
N LEU A 389 14.69 1.93 -1.60
CA LEU A 389 15.26 1.11 -2.68
C LEU A 389 16.68 0.66 -2.34
N GLU A 390 17.53 1.56 -1.86
CA GLU A 390 18.89 1.23 -1.46
C GLU A 390 18.90 0.24 -0.28
N ALA A 391 18.13 0.48 0.78
CA ALA A 391 18.05 -0.41 1.94
C ALA A 391 17.63 -1.84 1.55
N LEU A 392 16.60 -1.96 0.71
CA LEU A 392 16.13 -3.25 0.20
C LEU A 392 17.15 -3.93 -0.72
N THR A 393 17.86 -3.15 -1.55
CA THR A 393 18.90 -3.67 -2.45
C THR A 393 20.08 -4.21 -1.67
N ASN A 394 20.58 -3.43 -0.69
CA ASN A 394 21.67 -3.83 0.19
C ASN A 394 21.31 -5.09 0.98
N ARG A 395 20.06 -5.19 1.46
CA ARG A 395 19.56 -6.41 2.11
C ARG A 395 19.60 -7.61 1.16
N ARG A 396 19.12 -7.47 -0.08
CA ARG A 396 19.12 -8.57 -1.06
C ARG A 396 20.54 -9.08 -1.32
N LEU A 397 21.49 -8.16 -1.49
CA LEU A 397 22.90 -8.48 -1.69
C LEU A 397 23.49 -9.23 -0.49
N ARG A 398 23.26 -8.75 0.75
CA ARG A 398 23.68 -9.45 1.98
C ARG A 398 23.12 -10.87 2.08
N MET A 399 21.87 -11.06 1.65
CA MET A 399 21.21 -12.38 1.63
C MET A 399 21.67 -13.27 0.46
N GLY A 400 22.68 -12.87 -0.31
CA GLY A 400 23.17 -13.62 -1.48
C GLY A 400 22.16 -13.69 -2.64
N ARG A 401 21.17 -12.81 -2.66
CA ARG A 401 20.11 -12.79 -3.69
C ARG A 401 20.51 -11.82 -4.80
N SER A 402 20.35 -12.27 -6.05
CA SER A 402 20.59 -11.42 -7.21
C SER A 402 19.73 -10.14 -7.20
N ILE A 403 20.36 -9.04 -7.59
CA ILE A 403 19.73 -7.75 -7.90
C ILE A 403 19.20 -7.71 -9.34
N THR A 404 19.85 -8.44 -10.25
CA THR A 404 19.35 -8.67 -11.60
C THR A 404 18.38 -9.85 -11.54
N ARG A 405 17.09 -9.56 -11.74
CA ARG A 405 16.14 -10.63 -12.07
C ARG A 405 16.51 -11.02 -13.50
N LYS A 406 17.01 -12.25 -13.74
CA LYS A 406 17.15 -12.79 -15.11
C LYS A 406 15.88 -12.41 -15.84
N GLU A 407 16.01 -11.62 -16.91
CA GLU A 407 14.90 -11.40 -17.83
C GLU A 407 14.32 -12.79 -18.08
N ARG A 408 13.01 -12.96 -17.82
CA ARG A 408 12.32 -14.10 -18.41
C ARG A 408 12.37 -13.81 -19.89
N HIS A 409 13.42 -14.32 -20.52
CA HIS A 409 13.57 -14.40 -21.95
C HIS A 409 12.22 -14.83 -22.52
N TYR A 410 11.61 -13.97 -23.34
CA TYR A 410 10.57 -14.34 -24.29
C TYR A 410 11.19 -15.20 -25.42
N SER A 411 12.04 -16.17 -25.05
CA SER A 411 12.66 -17.10 -25.98
C SER A 411 11.84 -18.39 -25.99
N SER A 412 10.62 -18.33 -26.51
CA SER A 412 9.92 -19.48 -27.10
C SER A 412 8.55 -19.09 -27.64
N LEU A 413 8.50 -18.20 -28.62
CA LEU A 413 7.40 -18.14 -29.59
C LEU A 413 8.02 -17.68 -30.92
N CYS A 414 8.68 -18.63 -31.60
CA CYS A 414 8.79 -18.59 -33.06
C CYS A 414 7.53 -19.21 -33.64
#